data_AF-A0AAE0V173-F1
#
_entry.id   AF-A0AAE0V173-F1
#
_cell.length_a   1.000
_cell.length_b   1.000
_cell.length_c   1.000
_cell.angle_alpha   90.00
_cell.angle_beta   90.00
_cell.angle_gamma   90.00
#
_symmetry.space_group_name_H-M   'P 1'
#
loop_
_entity.id
_entity.type
_entity.pdbx_description
1 polymer ?
#
loop_
_entity_poly.entity_id
_entity_poly.type
_entity_poly.pdbx_seq_one_letter_code
_entity_poly.pdbx_strand_id
1 'polypeptide(L)'
;MYREDGTKCAFLLSLLTGKALEWALTVWDADPLIRVSYSHFEEGICEVFEHPAGGKDISVQLMEIRQGSESAADYAIRFWTLAAQSEWNDAALWAVFRAGLNPALQTELACHVEATSLSQFVATAIRLDNLGLRHGLRPSPHQNRLPWAG
;
A
#
# COMPACT_ATOMS: atom_id res chain seq x y z
N MET A 1 -16.87 -30.78 16.04
CA MET A 1 -16.25 -29.60 15.39
C MET A 1 -14.99 -29.99 14.62
N TYR A 2 -14.07 -30.80 15.17
CA TYR A 2 -12.78 -31.18 14.54
C TYR A 2 -12.82 -31.91 13.17
N ARG A 3 -13.92 -32.58 12.79
CA ARG A 3 -13.98 -33.40 11.57
C ARG A 3 -14.03 -32.58 10.28
N GLU A 4 -14.67 -31.42 10.32
CA GLU A 4 -14.75 -30.53 9.16
C GLU A 4 -13.41 -29.81 8.93
N ASP A 5 -12.74 -29.41 10.00
CA ASP A 5 -11.51 -28.61 9.89
C ASP A 5 -10.36 -29.41 9.29
N GLY A 6 -10.15 -30.67 9.70
CA GLY A 6 -9.14 -31.52 9.04
C GLY A 6 -9.41 -31.75 7.55
N THR A 7 -10.69 -31.79 7.14
CA THR A 7 -11.07 -31.91 5.72
C THR A 7 -10.78 -30.61 4.97
N LYS A 8 -11.05 -29.46 5.58
CA LYS A 8 -10.72 -28.14 5.02
C LYS A 8 -9.20 -27.92 4.93
N CYS A 9 -8.42 -28.37 5.91
CA CYS A 9 -6.96 -28.31 5.88
C CYS A 9 -6.41 -29.16 4.73
N ALA A 10 -6.90 -30.40 4.57
CA ALA A 10 -6.48 -31.26 3.46
C ALA A 10 -6.88 -30.67 2.09
N PHE A 11 -8.05 -30.01 2.02
CA PHE A 11 -8.49 -29.30 0.82
C PHE A 11 -7.58 -28.09 0.51
N LEU A 12 -7.29 -27.22 1.49
CA LEU A 12 -6.34 -26.12 1.33
C LEU A 12 -4.97 -26.61 0.85
N LEU A 13 -4.45 -27.68 1.47
CA LEU A 13 -3.18 -28.29 1.08
C LEU A 13 -3.20 -28.72 -0.40
N SER A 14 -4.33 -29.25 -0.88
CA SER A 14 -4.49 -29.65 -2.29
C SER A 14 -4.54 -28.48 -3.29
N LEU A 15 -4.84 -27.26 -2.81
CA LEU A 15 -4.86 -26.04 -3.63
C LEU A 15 -3.47 -25.40 -3.75
N LEU A 16 -2.55 -25.71 -2.84
CA LEU A 16 -1.20 -25.18 -2.86
C LEU A 16 -0.37 -25.83 -3.97
N THR A 17 0.49 -25.04 -4.60
CA THR A 17 1.40 -25.52 -5.66
C THR A 17 2.78 -24.88 -5.54
N GLY A 18 3.79 -25.51 -6.14
CA GLY A 18 5.17 -25.03 -6.12
C GLY A 18 5.73 -24.89 -4.70
N LYS A 19 6.42 -23.77 -4.43
CA LYS A 19 7.08 -23.51 -3.14
C LYS A 19 6.11 -23.46 -1.95
N ALA A 20 4.86 -23.08 -2.18
CA ALA A 20 3.84 -23.07 -1.14
C ALA A 20 3.47 -24.47 -0.68
N LEU A 21 3.42 -25.43 -1.61
CA LEU A 21 3.18 -26.84 -1.27
C LEU A 21 4.37 -27.47 -0.56
N GLU A 22 5.60 -27.19 -1.00
CA GLU A 22 6.82 -27.70 -0.35
C GLU A 22 6.92 -27.26 1.12
N TRP A 23 6.65 -25.97 1.38
CA TRP A 23 6.55 -25.44 2.73
C TRP A 23 5.41 -26.13 3.49
N ALA A 24 4.21 -26.19 2.92
CA ALA A 24 3.04 -26.71 3.62
C ALA A 24 3.21 -28.18 4.01
N LEU A 25 3.80 -29.02 3.16
CA LEU A 25 4.11 -30.42 3.48
C LEU A 25 5.13 -30.52 4.64
N THR A 26 6.11 -29.62 4.68
CA THR A 26 7.10 -29.57 5.76
C THR A 26 6.44 -29.23 7.10
N VAL A 27 5.58 -28.21 7.13
CA VAL A 27 4.88 -27.83 8.37
C VAL A 27 3.78 -28.81 8.73
N TRP A 28 3.14 -29.44 7.73
CA TRP A 28 2.15 -30.49 7.93
C TRP A 28 2.73 -31.67 8.72
N ASP A 29 3.99 -32.02 8.52
CA ASP A 29 4.69 -33.07 9.28
C ASP A 29 5.24 -32.59 10.62
N ALA A 30 5.64 -31.32 10.73
CA ALA A 30 6.23 -30.76 11.93
C ALA A 30 5.21 -30.33 13.01
N ASP A 31 4.02 -29.86 12.60
CA ASP A 31 2.99 -29.32 13.51
C ASP A 31 1.66 -30.08 13.40
N PRO A 32 1.29 -30.89 14.41
CA PRO A 32 0.02 -31.60 14.46
C PRO A 32 -1.22 -30.68 14.45
N LEU A 33 -1.10 -29.43 14.93
CA LEU A 33 -2.22 -28.48 15.01
C LEU A 33 -2.73 -28.06 13.62
N ILE A 34 -1.83 -27.98 12.63
CA ILE A 34 -2.17 -27.66 11.24
C ILE A 34 -3.16 -28.68 10.64
N ARG A 35 -3.13 -29.93 11.10
CA ARG A 35 -3.99 -31.01 10.57
C ARG A 35 -5.41 -30.98 11.14
N VAL A 36 -5.62 -30.26 12.25
CA VAL A 36 -6.88 -30.30 13.02
C VAL A 36 -7.51 -28.93 13.21
N SER A 37 -6.77 -27.86 12.97
CA SER A 37 -7.24 -26.48 13.06
C SER A 37 -7.05 -25.76 11.73
N TYR A 38 -8.17 -25.40 11.10
CA TYR A 38 -8.16 -24.65 9.85
C TYR A 38 -7.57 -23.26 10.02
N SER A 39 -7.95 -22.55 11.10
CA SER A 39 -7.45 -21.19 11.36
C SER A 39 -5.94 -21.17 11.57
N HIS A 40 -5.39 -22.18 12.26
CA HIS A 40 -3.95 -22.29 12.49
C HIS A 40 -3.18 -22.56 11.19
N PHE A 41 -3.77 -23.36 10.29
CA PHE A 41 -3.16 -23.60 8.98
C PHE A 41 -3.25 -22.38 8.06
N GLU A 42 -4.38 -21.67 8.08
CA GLU A 42 -4.58 -20.42 7.35
C GLU A 42 -3.62 -19.33 7.84
N GLU A 43 -3.50 -19.13 9.16
CA GLU A 43 -2.54 -18.18 9.76
C GLU A 43 -1.10 -18.48 9.35
N GLY A 44 -0.67 -19.75 9.34
CA GLY A 44 0.67 -20.12 8.89
C GLY A 44 0.90 -19.85 7.40
N ILE A 45 -0.11 -20.08 6.55
CA ILE A 45 -0.04 -19.74 5.11
C ILE A 45 0.09 -18.22 4.96
N CYS A 46 -0.71 -17.46 5.70
CA CYS A 46 -0.65 -16.00 5.69
C CYS A 46 0.72 -15.51 6.18
N GLU A 47 1.21 -15.99 7.32
CA GLU A 47 2.52 -15.57 7.86
C GLU A 47 3.67 -15.80 6.87
N VAL A 48 3.66 -16.91 6.15
CA VAL A 48 4.75 -17.30 5.24
C VAL A 48 4.56 -16.79 3.82
N PHE A 49 3.33 -16.52 3.37
CA PHE A 49 3.05 -16.14 1.97
C PHE A 49 2.35 -14.80 1.79
N GLU A 50 1.67 -14.26 2.80
CA GLU A 50 1.24 -12.84 2.81
C GLU A 50 2.46 -11.94 3.02
N HIS A 51 3.25 -11.84 1.97
CA HIS A 51 4.14 -10.73 1.81
C HIS A 51 3.31 -9.57 1.24
N PRO A 52 3.20 -8.44 1.95
CA PRO A 52 2.52 -7.26 1.41
C PRO A 52 3.11 -6.94 0.03
N ALA A 53 2.23 -6.67 -0.94
CA ALA A 53 2.59 -6.61 -2.36
C ALA A 53 3.88 -5.81 -2.57
N GLY A 54 4.96 -6.48 -2.97
CA GLY A 54 6.30 -5.87 -3.15
C GLY A 54 7.34 -6.17 -2.06
N GLY A 55 7.02 -6.97 -1.03
CA GLY A 55 7.98 -7.41 0.00
C GLY A 55 8.31 -6.35 1.06
N LYS A 56 7.59 -5.22 1.06
CA LYS A 56 7.69 -4.18 2.09
C LYS A 56 6.36 -4.09 2.84
N ASP A 57 6.42 -4.04 4.17
CA ASP A 57 5.27 -3.78 5.04
C ASP A 57 4.43 -2.60 4.52
N ILE A 58 3.10 -2.71 4.54
CA ILE A 58 2.18 -1.67 4.05
C ILE A 58 2.45 -0.33 4.75
N SER A 59 2.77 -0.34 6.04
CA SER A 59 3.15 0.84 6.81
C SER A 59 4.41 1.50 6.26
N VAL A 60 5.41 0.70 5.88
CA VAL A 60 6.64 1.20 5.24
C VAL A 60 6.33 1.79 3.86
N GLN A 61 5.52 1.10 3.06
CA GLN A 61 5.10 1.61 1.76
C GLN A 61 4.33 2.93 1.88
N LEU A 62 3.46 3.04 2.88
CA LEU A 62 2.68 4.24 3.15
C LEU A 62 3.61 5.39 3.62
N MET A 63 4.59 5.13 4.48
CA MET A 63 5.58 6.15 4.88
C MET A 63 6.46 6.64 3.73
N GLU A 64 6.82 5.75 2.81
CA GLU A 64 7.69 6.04 1.67
C GLU A 64 6.93 6.60 0.46
N ILE A 65 5.59 6.58 0.46
CA ILE A 65 4.79 7.00 -0.69
C ILE A 65 5.03 8.48 -1.02
N ARG A 66 5.40 8.77 -2.27
CA ARG A 66 5.55 10.13 -2.79
C ARG A 66 4.78 10.29 -4.10
N GLN A 67 4.23 11.48 -4.34
CA GLN A 67 3.63 11.86 -5.61
C GLN A 67 4.70 11.92 -6.70
N GLY A 68 5.88 12.47 -6.39
CA GLY A 68 6.96 12.60 -7.36
C GLY A 68 6.53 13.39 -8.61
N SER A 69 6.73 12.79 -9.79
CA SER A 69 6.31 13.32 -11.07
C SER A 69 4.95 12.77 -11.54
N GLU A 70 4.15 12.17 -10.68
CA GLU A 70 2.81 11.71 -11.05
C GLU A 70 1.78 12.83 -10.82
N SER A 71 0.61 12.68 -11.45
CA SER A 71 -0.51 13.56 -11.12
C SER A 71 -0.96 13.32 -9.67
N ALA A 72 -1.55 14.32 -9.04
CA ALA A 72 -2.13 14.17 -7.71
C ALA A 72 -3.24 13.11 -7.68
N ALA A 73 -3.91 12.86 -8.82
CA ALA A 73 -4.94 11.83 -8.95
C ALA A 73 -4.32 10.42 -8.92
N ASP A 74 -3.28 10.17 -9.71
CA ASP A 74 -2.59 8.86 -9.73
C ASP A 74 -1.97 8.55 -8.36
N TYR A 75 -1.34 9.56 -7.75
CA TYR A 75 -0.85 9.48 -6.38
C TYR A 75 -1.95 9.15 -5.37
N ALA A 76 -3.11 9.81 -5.45
CA ALA A 76 -4.23 9.57 -4.55
C ALA A 76 -4.77 8.14 -4.67
N ILE A 77 -4.82 7.57 -5.88
CA ILE A 77 -5.22 6.17 -6.08
C ILE A 77 -4.27 5.22 -5.36
N ARG A 78 -2.95 5.40 -5.52
CA ARG A 78 -1.94 4.58 -4.84
C ARG A 78 -2.04 4.73 -3.31
N PHE A 79 -2.20 5.98 -2.84
CA PHE A 79 -2.37 6.27 -1.43
C PHE A 79 -3.59 5.56 -0.84
N TRP A 80 -4.78 5.70 -1.44
CA TRP A 80 -6.00 5.06 -0.94
C TRP A 80 -5.94 3.54 -1.00
N THR A 81 -5.24 2.98 -2.00
CA THR A 81 -5.03 1.54 -2.11
C THR A 81 -4.22 1.02 -0.92
N LEU A 82 -3.12 1.71 -0.56
CA LEU A 82 -2.31 1.33 0.60
C LEU A 82 -3.02 1.63 1.93
N ALA A 83 -3.76 2.74 2.01
CA ALA A 83 -4.52 3.11 3.21
C ALA A 83 -5.65 2.12 3.51
N ALA A 84 -6.34 1.59 2.49
CA ALA A 84 -7.38 0.59 2.67
C ALA A 84 -6.85 -0.76 3.19
N GLN A 85 -5.56 -1.03 2.99
CA GLN A 85 -4.89 -2.23 3.47
C GLN A 85 -4.15 -1.99 4.79
N SER A 86 -4.13 -0.75 5.30
CA SER A 86 -3.44 -0.40 6.54
C SER A 86 -4.42 -0.21 7.69
N GLU A 87 -3.91 -0.37 8.91
CA GLU A 87 -4.67 -0.09 10.14
C GLU A 87 -4.42 1.35 10.65
N TRP A 88 -3.91 2.24 9.78
CA TRP A 88 -3.54 3.59 10.19
C TRP A 88 -4.77 4.46 10.40
N ASN A 89 -4.75 5.23 11.49
CA ASN A 89 -5.82 6.18 11.77
C ASN A 89 -5.80 7.39 10.83
N ASP A 90 -6.92 8.12 10.79
CA ASP A 90 -7.07 9.30 9.93
C ASP A 90 -5.94 10.31 10.12
N ALA A 91 -5.55 10.63 11.35
CA ALA A 91 -4.51 11.62 11.61
C ALA A 91 -3.15 11.24 10.98
N ALA A 92 -2.78 9.96 11.02
CA ALA A 92 -1.58 9.45 10.38
C ALA A 92 -1.70 9.48 8.85
N LEU A 93 -2.85 9.09 8.32
CA LEU A 93 -3.15 9.14 6.87
C LEU A 93 -3.09 10.59 6.33
N TRP A 94 -3.61 11.56 7.08
CA TRP A 94 -3.49 12.98 6.78
C TRP A 94 -2.04 13.45 6.68
N ALA A 95 -1.23 13.11 7.69
CA ALA A 95 0.17 13.50 7.75
C ALA A 95 0.95 12.93 6.56
N VAL A 96 0.76 11.63 6.27
CA VAL A 96 1.42 10.95 5.16
C VAL A 96 1.00 11.51 3.82
N PHE A 97 -0.31 11.67 3.59
CA PHE A 97 -0.78 12.18 2.31
C PHE A 97 -0.17 13.56 2.03
N ARG A 98 -0.25 14.47 3.01
CA ARG A 98 0.31 15.83 2.92
C ARG A 98 1.82 15.83 2.69
N ALA A 99 2.57 15.01 3.44
CA ALA A 99 4.03 14.91 3.31
C ALA A 99 4.45 14.31 1.97
N GLY A 100 3.64 13.43 1.39
CA GLY A 100 3.95 12.77 0.13
C GLY A 100 3.63 13.58 -1.13
N LEU A 101 2.84 14.66 -1.03
CA LEU A 101 2.56 15.55 -2.17
C LEU A 101 3.83 16.23 -2.67
N ASN A 102 3.82 16.67 -3.93
CA ASN A 102 4.93 17.45 -4.47
C ASN A 102 5.05 18.83 -3.75
N PRO A 103 6.25 19.42 -3.62
CA PRO A 103 6.43 20.65 -2.85
C PRO A 103 5.64 21.87 -3.36
N ALA A 104 5.44 21.97 -4.67
CA ALA A 104 4.68 23.06 -5.28
C ALA A 104 3.20 23.00 -4.84
N LEU A 105 2.60 21.82 -4.91
CA LEU A 105 1.23 21.57 -4.52
C LEU A 105 1.04 21.68 -3.00
N GLN A 106 2.04 21.28 -2.19
CA GLN A 106 2.03 21.52 -0.74
C GLN A 106 1.96 23.01 -0.41
N THR A 107 2.70 23.84 -1.15
CA THR A 107 2.73 25.29 -0.96
C THR A 107 1.40 25.92 -1.36
N GLU A 108 0.85 25.52 -2.51
CA GLU A 108 -0.46 26.00 -2.97
C GLU A 108 -1.59 25.60 -2.00
N LEU A 109 -1.56 24.36 -1.50
CA LEU A 109 -2.50 23.89 -0.47
C LEU A 109 -2.37 24.66 0.84
N ALA A 110 -1.17 25.08 1.25
CA ALA A 110 -0.99 25.88 2.46
C ALA A 110 -1.73 27.23 2.38
N CYS A 111 -1.93 27.77 1.18
CA CYS A 111 -2.69 29.00 0.95
C CYS A 111 -4.21 28.77 0.87
N HIS A 112 -4.69 27.52 0.80
CA HIS A 112 -6.06 27.20 0.40
C HIS A 112 -6.86 26.30 1.36
N VAL A 113 -6.27 25.76 2.44
CA VAL A 113 -6.87 24.61 3.13
C VAL A 113 -7.58 24.98 4.45
N GLU A 114 -8.92 24.94 4.38
CA GLU A 114 -9.86 24.61 5.47
C GLU A 114 -10.54 23.27 5.16
N ALA A 115 -9.77 22.19 4.93
CA ALA A 115 -10.37 20.89 4.67
C ALA A 115 -10.85 20.25 5.98
N THR A 116 -12.10 19.81 6.03
CA THR A 116 -12.71 19.17 7.22
C THR A 116 -12.59 17.65 7.24
N SER A 117 -12.16 17.04 6.13
CA SER A 117 -11.95 15.59 5.98
C SER A 117 -10.83 15.28 5.00
N LEU A 118 -10.22 14.09 5.15
CA LEU A 118 -9.09 13.66 4.31
C LEU A 118 -9.50 13.56 2.84
N SER A 119 -10.70 13.04 2.56
CA SER A 119 -11.24 12.95 1.20
C SER A 119 -11.39 14.32 0.54
N GLN A 120 -11.86 15.34 1.28
CA GLN A 120 -11.93 16.71 0.79
C GLN A 120 -10.54 17.31 0.53
N PHE A 121 -9.58 17.03 1.40
CA PHE A 121 -8.19 17.48 1.23
C PHE A 121 -7.57 16.87 -0.04
N VAL A 122 -7.73 15.56 -0.24
CA VAL A 122 -7.30 14.84 -1.44
C VAL A 122 -7.96 15.43 -2.70
N ALA A 123 -9.27 15.65 -2.67
CA ALA A 123 -10.00 16.25 -3.80
C ALA A 123 -9.51 17.67 -4.14
N THR A 124 -9.18 18.45 -3.11
CA THR A 124 -8.63 19.81 -3.29
C THR A 124 -7.24 19.75 -3.92
N ALA A 125 -6.37 18.84 -3.47
CA ALA A 125 -5.06 18.63 -4.05
C ALA A 125 -5.15 18.25 -5.55
N ILE A 126 -6.06 17.34 -5.91
CA ILE A 126 -6.30 16.94 -7.30
C ILE A 126 -6.78 18.14 -8.14
N ARG A 127 -7.69 18.96 -7.59
CA ARG A 127 -8.19 20.15 -8.30
C ARG A 127 -7.08 21.16 -8.58
N LEU A 128 -6.23 21.45 -7.60
CA LEU A 128 -5.13 22.40 -7.75
C LEU A 128 -4.08 21.88 -8.74
N ASP A 129 -3.71 20.60 -8.67
CA ASP A 129 -2.78 19.98 -9.63
C ASP A 129 -3.30 20.09 -11.06
N ASN A 130 -4.59 19.85 -11.28
CA ASN A 130 -5.24 20.00 -12.59
C ASN A 130 -5.27 21.46 -13.07
N LEU A 131 -5.38 22.44 -12.18
CA LEU A 131 -5.29 23.86 -12.53
C LEU A 131 -3.85 24.22 -12.93
N GLY A 132 -2.86 23.80 -12.15
CA GLY A 132 -1.43 24.02 -12.45
C GLY A 132 -1.00 23.39 -13.77
N LEU A 133 -1.54 22.22 -14.13
CA LEU A 133 -1.34 21.58 -15.43
C LEU A 133 -1.89 22.45 -16.58
N ARG A 134 -3.06 23.07 -16.42
CA ARG A 134 -3.65 23.97 -17.43
C ARG A 134 -2.86 25.26 -17.60
N HIS A 135 -2.21 25.73 -16.53
CA HIS A 135 -1.40 26.94 -16.54
C HIS A 135 0.08 26.70 -16.92
N GLY A 136 0.47 25.46 -17.26
CA GLY A 136 1.82 25.14 -17.73
C GLY A 136 2.92 25.27 -16.68
N LEU A 137 2.54 25.27 -15.39
CA LEU A 137 3.47 25.52 -14.26
C LEU A 137 4.23 24.27 -13.82
N ARG A 138 3.98 23.12 -14.46
CA ARG A 138 4.64 21.88 -14.08
C ARG A 138 6.07 21.82 -14.63
N PRO A 139 7.12 21.79 -13.78
CA PRO A 139 8.46 21.55 -14.27
C PRO A 139 8.52 20.16 -14.90
N SER A 140 8.99 20.11 -16.15
CA SER A 140 9.13 18.85 -16.89
C SER A 140 10.13 17.94 -16.16
N PRO A 141 9.86 16.63 -16.00
CA PRO A 141 10.76 15.71 -15.31
C PRO A 141 12.14 15.54 -15.99
N HIS A 142 12.31 16.08 -17.20
CA HIS A 142 13.54 15.97 -17.99
C HIS A 142 14.46 17.21 -17.97
N GLN A 143 14.18 18.25 -17.18
CA GLN A 143 15.03 19.47 -17.20
C GLN A 143 16.20 19.47 -16.20
N ASN A 144 16.41 18.42 -15.39
CA ASN A 144 17.49 18.39 -14.39
C ASN A 144 18.74 17.59 -14.78
N ARG A 145 19.07 17.55 -16.08
CA ARG A 145 20.42 17.15 -16.52
C ARG A 145 21.05 18.24 -17.35
N LEU A 146 21.76 19.15 -16.69
CA LEU A 146 22.87 19.88 -17.30
C LEU A 146 24.18 19.51 -16.60
N PRO A 147 25.21 19.08 -17.36
CA PRO A 147 26.53 18.77 -16.83
C PRO A 147 27.40 20.02 -16.92
N TRP A 148 27.73 20.63 -15.79
CA TRP A 148 28.95 21.41 -15.68
C TRP A 148 29.39 21.47 -14.21
N ALA A 149 30.35 20.63 -13.87
CA ALA A 149 31.23 20.84 -12.74
C ALA A 149 32.51 20.02 -12.97
N GLY A 150 33.60 20.73 -13.25
CA GLY A 150 34.98 20.24 -13.15
C GLY A 150 35.59 19.73 -14.44
#